data_AF-A0A829PBZ9-F1
#
_entry.id   AF-A0A829PBZ9-F1
#
_cell.length_a   1.000
_cell.length_b   1.000
_cell.length_c   1.000
_cell.angle_alpha   90.00
_cell.angle_beta   90.00
_cell.angle_gamma   90.00
#
_symmetry.space_group_name_H-M   'P 1'
#
loop_
_entity.id
_entity.type
_entity.pdbx_description
1 polymer ?
#
loop_
_entity_poly.entity_id
_entity_poly.type
_entity_poly.pdbx_seq_one_letter_code
_entity_poly.pdbx_strand_id
1 'polypeptide(L)'
;MAINRYLGDRYDPNSRFTMGMLWPGEKGWTEAGERRVLCGLQLPGADNQQQLFRGKVAEQDQSKVWPAGTCLGIDSTTNLPTELPVDCDKAHAMEITGTVSLAEQFPGSVPPEPDQDAFIKDNCTRLTNDYMGNPDGFRATTLTLSYNTITLPSWTAGSRQVSCNIGSTLGNGAWSTLVNSAKSGQLLINGQPPVPPPDIPADRLNMPPIPLSTTPAPTQQPTQTQQPTYTQQPTYTQQPTRTQQPTQQTTQQPTRTSTPPTSSGAPSPPTSRVSPS
;
A
#
# COMPACT_ATOMS: atom_id res chain seq x y z
N MET A 1 -5.23 -0.34 -21.10
CA MET A 1 -5.12 -1.75 -20.66
C MET A 1 -6.52 -2.33 -20.49
N ALA A 2 -6.70 -3.66 -20.48
CA ALA A 2 -8.03 -4.31 -20.36
C ALA A 2 -8.79 -3.88 -19.10
N ILE A 3 -8.08 -3.65 -18.00
CA ILE A 3 -8.64 -3.22 -16.71
C ILE A 3 -9.25 -1.82 -16.80
N ASN A 4 -8.59 -0.85 -17.44
CA ASN A 4 -9.16 0.49 -17.65
C ASN A 4 -10.44 0.44 -18.52
N ARG A 5 -10.53 -0.50 -19.48
CA ARG A 5 -11.76 -0.68 -20.27
C ARG A 5 -12.89 -1.30 -19.46
N TYR A 6 -12.56 -2.22 -18.55
CA TYR A 6 -13.55 -2.87 -17.67
C TYR A 6 -14.07 -1.92 -16.58
N LEU A 7 -13.18 -1.20 -15.90
CA LEU A 7 -13.54 -0.32 -14.81
C LEU A 7 -13.97 1.07 -15.29
N GLY A 8 -13.43 1.58 -16.40
CA GLY A 8 -13.75 2.93 -16.88
C GLY A 8 -13.53 3.98 -15.78
N ASP A 9 -14.56 4.79 -15.52
CA ASP A 9 -14.57 5.79 -14.45
C ASP A 9 -14.53 5.19 -13.03
N ARG A 10 -14.69 3.86 -12.92
CA ARG A 10 -14.52 3.08 -11.67
C ARG A 10 -13.08 2.67 -11.39
N TYR A 11 -12.13 3.05 -12.23
CA TYR A 11 -10.73 2.75 -11.97
C TYR A 11 -10.15 3.69 -10.92
N ASP A 12 -9.80 3.15 -9.74
CA ASP A 12 -9.06 3.86 -8.71
C ASP A 12 -7.62 3.31 -8.63
N PRO A 13 -6.58 4.10 -8.91
CA PRO A 13 -5.19 3.66 -8.68
C PRO A 13 -4.90 3.39 -7.20
N ASN A 14 -5.69 3.97 -6.28
CA ASN A 14 -5.63 3.74 -4.84
C ASN A 14 -6.64 2.68 -4.36
N SER A 15 -7.23 1.90 -5.28
CA SER A 15 -8.18 0.85 -4.93
C SER A 15 -7.60 -0.18 -3.97
N ARG A 16 -8.47 -0.74 -3.11
CA ARG A 16 -8.18 -1.99 -2.36
C ARG A 16 -7.92 -3.19 -3.28
N PHE A 17 -8.40 -3.14 -4.53
CA PHE A 17 -8.12 -4.15 -5.54
C PHE A 17 -6.87 -3.78 -6.33
N THR A 18 -5.97 -4.75 -6.51
CA THR A 18 -4.73 -4.57 -7.26
C THR A 18 -4.76 -5.37 -8.55
N MET A 19 -3.93 -5.00 -9.52
CA MET A 19 -3.72 -5.81 -10.71
C MET A 19 -2.80 -6.99 -10.37
N GLY A 20 -3.26 -8.20 -10.63
CA GLY A 20 -2.51 -9.44 -10.43
C GLY A 20 -2.38 -10.27 -11.70
N MET A 21 -1.41 -11.18 -11.67
CA MET A 21 -1.24 -12.23 -12.69
C MET A 21 -1.47 -13.59 -12.03
N LEU A 22 -2.40 -14.36 -12.59
CA LEU A 22 -2.59 -15.76 -12.26
C LEU A 22 -1.76 -16.62 -13.21
N TRP A 23 -0.84 -17.37 -12.62
CA TRP A 23 0.04 -18.30 -13.31
C TRP A 23 -0.53 -19.71 -13.23
N PRO A 24 -0.24 -20.58 -14.21
CA PRO A 24 -0.73 -21.97 -14.25
C PRO A 24 -0.14 -22.88 -13.15
N GLY A 25 0.58 -22.31 -12.17
CA GLY A 25 1.32 -23.04 -11.15
C GLY A 25 2.52 -23.79 -11.73
N GLU A 26 3.34 -24.37 -10.85
CA GLU A 26 4.56 -25.05 -11.24
C GLU A 26 4.29 -26.24 -12.16
N LYS A 27 3.33 -27.10 -11.77
CA LYS A 27 2.91 -28.25 -12.58
C LYS A 27 2.43 -27.87 -13.98
N GLY A 28 1.57 -26.85 -14.10
CA GLY A 28 1.10 -26.39 -15.39
C GLY A 28 2.23 -25.83 -16.25
N TRP A 29 3.19 -25.12 -15.62
CA TRP A 29 4.33 -24.54 -16.31
C TRP A 29 5.39 -25.57 -16.74
N THR A 30 5.85 -26.43 -15.84
CA THR A 30 6.97 -27.33 -16.07
C THR A 30 6.56 -28.63 -16.75
N GLU A 31 5.43 -29.22 -16.35
CA GLU A 31 4.99 -30.53 -16.86
C GLU A 31 4.07 -30.39 -18.08
N ALA A 32 3.12 -29.47 -18.04
CA ALA A 32 2.12 -29.31 -19.10
C ALA A 32 2.51 -28.27 -20.18
N GLY A 33 3.64 -27.58 -20.00
CA GLY A 33 4.12 -26.57 -20.96
C GLY A 33 3.20 -25.36 -21.08
N GLU A 34 2.31 -25.11 -20.10
CA GLU A 34 1.39 -23.98 -20.14
C GLU A 34 2.17 -22.66 -20.02
N ARG A 35 1.92 -21.75 -20.95
CA ARG A 35 2.52 -20.41 -20.99
C ARG A 35 1.48 -19.30 -20.97
N ARG A 36 0.21 -19.65 -20.79
CA ARG A 36 -0.90 -18.70 -20.69
C ARG A 36 -0.95 -18.17 -19.27
N VAL A 37 -0.93 -16.85 -19.14
CA VAL A 37 -1.14 -16.13 -17.88
C VAL A 37 -2.46 -15.37 -17.97
N LEU A 38 -3.21 -15.31 -16.87
CA LEU A 38 -4.42 -14.51 -16.78
C LEU A 38 -4.12 -13.27 -15.95
N CYS A 39 -4.36 -12.09 -16.51
CA CYS A 39 -4.29 -10.84 -15.75
C CYS A 39 -5.68 -10.48 -15.24
N GLY A 40 -5.79 -10.07 -13.98
CA GLY A 40 -7.06 -9.74 -13.36
C GLY A 40 -6.92 -8.78 -12.19
N LEU A 41 -8.05 -8.49 -11.56
CA LEU A 41 -8.10 -7.75 -10.30
C LEU A 41 -8.14 -8.74 -9.14
N GLN A 42 -7.31 -8.52 -8.14
CA GLN A 42 -7.21 -9.35 -6.93
C GLN A 42 -7.39 -8.46 -5.69
N LEU A 43 -7.96 -9.03 -4.63
CA LEU A 43 -7.99 -8.39 -3.31
C LEU A 43 -6.77 -8.91 -2.53
N PRO A 44 -5.76 -8.08 -2.25
CA PRO A 44 -4.65 -8.50 -1.40
C PRO A 44 -5.13 -8.85 0.01
N GLY A 45 -4.36 -9.68 0.69
CA GLY A 45 -4.52 -10.03 2.10
C GLY A 45 -3.17 -10.10 2.79
N ALA A 46 -3.16 -10.59 4.02
CA ALA A 46 -1.94 -10.70 4.81
C ALA A 46 -0.93 -11.62 4.13
N ASP A 47 0.35 -11.32 4.28
CA ASP A 47 1.47 -12.18 3.84
C ASP A 47 1.36 -12.62 2.37
N ASN A 48 1.03 -11.66 1.49
CA ASN A 48 0.84 -11.87 0.05
C ASN A 48 -0.24 -12.90 -0.31
N GLN A 49 -1.12 -13.26 0.62
CA GLN A 49 -2.28 -14.10 0.30
C GLN A 49 -3.32 -13.29 -0.46
N GLN A 50 -4.05 -13.94 -1.38
CA GLN A 50 -5.22 -13.34 -1.99
C GLN A 50 -6.45 -13.59 -1.12
N GLN A 51 -7.25 -12.56 -0.87
CA GLN A 51 -8.53 -12.73 -0.21
C GLN A 51 -9.62 -13.10 -1.20
N LEU A 52 -10.50 -13.99 -0.77
CA LEU A 52 -11.72 -14.31 -1.50
C LEU A 52 -12.67 -13.12 -1.43
N PHE A 53 -13.24 -12.74 -2.58
CA PHE A 53 -14.31 -11.76 -2.67
C PHE A 53 -15.38 -12.25 -3.66
N ARG A 54 -16.57 -11.66 -3.63
CA ARG A 54 -17.68 -11.99 -4.53
C ARG A 54 -18.25 -10.74 -5.18
N GLY A 55 -18.83 -10.89 -6.37
CA GLY A 55 -19.43 -9.80 -7.14
C GLY A 55 -18.44 -9.11 -8.08
N LYS A 56 -18.92 -8.07 -8.79
CA LYS A 56 -18.11 -7.30 -9.72
C LYS A 56 -17.28 -6.26 -8.97
N VAL A 57 -16.02 -6.08 -9.34
CA VAL A 57 -15.16 -5.06 -8.70
C VAL A 57 -15.71 -3.65 -8.94
N ALA A 58 -16.24 -3.37 -10.13
CA ALA A 58 -16.82 -2.07 -10.50
C ALA A 58 -18.05 -1.65 -9.66
N GLU A 59 -18.65 -2.60 -8.92
CA GLU A 59 -19.84 -2.40 -8.09
C GLU A 59 -19.50 -2.46 -6.58
N GLN A 60 -18.23 -2.63 -6.23
CA GLN A 60 -17.76 -2.73 -4.84
C GLN A 60 -17.08 -1.45 -4.37
N ASP A 61 -17.09 -1.24 -3.06
CA ASP A 61 -16.29 -0.19 -2.43
C ASP A 61 -14.80 -0.38 -2.77
N GLN A 62 -14.19 0.70 -3.24
CA GLN A 62 -12.79 0.74 -3.66
C GLN A 62 -11.87 1.14 -2.51
N SER A 63 -12.41 1.60 -1.38
CA SER A 63 -11.62 2.08 -0.25
C SER A 63 -10.65 1.05 0.27
N LYS A 64 -9.36 1.42 0.28
CA LYS A 64 -8.26 0.63 0.82
C LYS A 64 -8.19 0.76 2.34
N VAL A 65 -9.13 0.10 3.00
CA VAL A 65 -9.27 0.06 4.45
C VAL A 65 -9.16 -1.37 4.95
N TRP A 66 -8.69 -1.53 6.19
CA TRP A 66 -8.57 -2.83 6.84
C TRP A 66 -9.19 -2.79 8.24
N PRO A 67 -9.51 -3.95 8.84
CA PRO A 67 -10.00 -3.99 10.21
C PRO A 67 -9.02 -3.37 11.21
N ALA A 68 -9.56 -2.80 12.29
CA ALA A 68 -8.74 -2.34 13.42
C ALA A 68 -7.86 -3.48 13.97
N GLY A 69 -6.61 -3.16 14.30
CA GLY A 69 -5.55 -4.11 14.66
C GLY A 69 -4.74 -4.65 13.49
N THR A 70 -5.06 -4.26 12.25
CA THR A 70 -4.22 -4.62 11.09
C THR A 70 -2.95 -3.75 11.06
N CYS A 71 -1.79 -4.38 10.93
CA CYS A 71 -0.51 -3.69 10.71
C CYS A 71 -0.17 -3.65 9.22
N LEU A 72 0.26 -2.50 8.71
CA LEU A 72 0.64 -2.33 7.30
C LEU A 72 2.16 -2.33 7.15
N GLY A 73 2.66 -3.25 6.33
CA GLY A 73 4.10 -3.48 6.16
C GLY A 73 4.89 -2.24 5.76
N ILE A 74 6.20 -2.30 5.94
CA ILE A 74 7.13 -1.26 5.53
C ILE A 74 8.16 -1.82 4.56
N ASP A 75 8.44 -1.08 3.49
CA ASP A 75 9.55 -1.37 2.60
C ASP A 75 10.85 -0.87 3.26
N SER A 76 11.76 -1.79 3.57
CA SER A 76 13.00 -1.47 4.30
C SER A 76 14.03 -0.67 3.49
N THR A 77 13.85 -0.57 2.17
CA THR A 77 14.76 0.18 1.29
C THR A 77 14.33 1.64 1.18
N THR A 78 13.02 1.88 1.17
CA THR A 78 12.44 3.21 0.96
C THR A 78 11.86 3.84 2.22
N ASN A 79 11.67 3.04 3.29
CA ASN A 79 10.95 3.43 4.50
C ASN A 79 9.53 3.96 4.20
N LEU A 80 8.88 3.40 3.17
CA LEU A 80 7.51 3.70 2.82
C LEU A 80 6.58 2.53 3.20
N PRO A 81 5.32 2.80 3.54
CA PRO A 81 4.35 1.75 3.76
C PRO A 81 4.12 0.95 2.47
N THR A 82 4.02 -0.37 2.59
CA THR A 82 3.64 -1.25 1.47
C THR A 82 2.12 -1.24 1.24
N GLU A 83 1.36 -0.65 2.17
CA GLU A 83 -0.10 -0.62 2.16
C GLU A 83 -0.73 -2.03 2.11
N LEU A 84 0.02 -3.05 2.52
CA LEU A 84 -0.38 -4.44 2.60
C LEU A 84 -0.32 -4.92 4.04
N PRO A 85 -1.31 -5.70 4.50
CA PRO A 85 -1.33 -6.24 5.85
C PRO A 85 -0.17 -7.22 6.09
N VAL A 86 0.38 -7.15 7.29
CA VAL A 86 1.41 -8.05 7.83
C VAL A 86 1.09 -8.37 9.29
N ASP A 87 1.65 -9.46 9.81
CA ASP A 87 1.64 -9.70 11.26
C ASP A 87 2.34 -8.56 12.01
N CYS A 88 1.72 -8.06 13.09
CA CYS A 88 2.25 -6.92 13.83
C CYS A 88 3.59 -7.20 14.53
N ASP A 89 3.97 -8.46 14.73
CA ASP A 89 5.30 -8.84 15.24
C ASP A 89 6.41 -8.71 14.17
N LYS A 90 6.03 -8.42 12.91
CA LYS A 90 6.92 -8.09 11.81
C LYS A 90 7.07 -6.57 11.68
N ALA A 91 8.09 -6.19 10.92
CA ALA A 91 8.34 -4.79 10.57
C ALA A 91 7.15 -4.19 9.80
N HIS A 92 6.60 -3.09 10.33
CA HIS A 92 5.46 -2.39 9.73
C HIS A 92 5.61 -0.87 9.90
N ALA A 93 4.91 -0.09 9.08
CA ALA A 93 4.96 1.38 9.12
C ALA A 93 3.87 1.97 10.02
N MET A 94 2.71 1.32 10.05
CA MET A 94 1.53 1.81 10.77
C MET A 94 0.60 0.67 11.20
N GLU A 95 -0.19 0.94 12.23
CA GLU A 95 -1.26 0.08 12.72
C GLU A 95 -2.61 0.78 12.56
N ILE A 96 -3.63 0.03 12.13
CA ILE A 96 -4.97 0.57 11.90
C ILE A 96 -5.77 0.50 13.19
N THR A 97 -6.36 1.61 13.58
CA THR A 97 -7.19 1.74 14.80
C THR A 97 -8.68 1.74 14.50
N GLY A 98 -9.05 2.04 13.25
CA GLY A 98 -10.44 2.09 12.84
C GLY A 98 -10.62 2.53 11.39
N THR A 99 -11.87 2.60 10.97
CA THR A 99 -12.28 3.06 9.64
C THR A 99 -13.43 4.05 9.79
N VAL A 100 -13.40 5.11 8.99
CA VAL A 100 -14.47 6.12 8.95
C VAL A 100 -15.14 6.06 7.58
N SER A 101 -16.47 5.92 7.59
CA SER A 101 -17.30 6.03 6.39
C SER A 101 -17.70 7.47 6.16
N LEU A 102 -17.21 8.08 5.08
CA LEU A 102 -17.64 9.41 4.65
C LEU A 102 -19.03 9.38 4.01
N ALA A 103 -19.47 8.24 3.46
CA ALA A 103 -20.78 8.11 2.83
C ALA A 103 -21.95 8.33 3.81
N GLU A 104 -21.75 8.07 5.10
CA GLU A 104 -22.77 8.27 6.13
C GLU A 104 -23.08 9.76 6.33
N GLN A 105 -22.05 10.62 6.25
CA GLN A 105 -22.17 12.06 6.41
C GLN A 105 -22.39 12.80 5.08
N PHE A 106 -21.81 12.27 4.00
CA PHE A 106 -21.78 12.92 2.68
C PHE A 106 -22.35 11.97 1.60
N PRO A 107 -23.69 11.91 1.44
CA PRO A 107 -24.33 10.97 0.51
C PRO A 107 -24.18 11.35 -0.98
N GLY A 108 -23.66 12.54 -1.28
CA GLY A 108 -23.64 13.13 -2.62
C GLY A 108 -22.29 13.05 -3.35
N SER A 109 -21.90 14.17 -3.96
CA SER A 109 -20.58 14.33 -4.57
C SER A 109 -19.48 14.34 -3.50
N VAL A 110 -18.22 14.26 -3.95
CA VAL A 110 -17.08 14.38 -3.04
C VAL A 110 -17.19 15.71 -2.26
N PRO A 111 -17.18 15.66 -0.92
CA PRO A 111 -17.18 16.88 -0.11
C PRO A 111 -15.85 17.64 -0.28
N PRO A 112 -15.85 18.98 -0.07
CA PRO A 112 -14.61 19.75 0.00
C PRO A 112 -13.61 19.16 1.00
N GLU A 113 -12.32 19.22 0.68
CA GLU A 113 -11.26 18.64 1.52
C GLU A 113 -11.29 19.11 2.99
N PRO A 114 -11.53 20.40 3.31
CA PRO A 114 -11.62 20.84 4.70
C PRO A 114 -12.77 20.19 5.48
N ASP A 115 -13.89 19.94 4.82
CA ASP A 115 -15.06 19.29 5.44
C ASP A 115 -14.78 17.80 5.68
N GLN A 116 -14.05 17.17 4.76
CA GLN A 116 -13.55 15.81 4.96
C GLN A 116 -12.59 15.74 6.15
N ASP A 117 -11.57 16.59 6.17
CA ASP A 117 -10.54 16.58 7.20
C ASP A 117 -11.15 16.75 8.59
N ALA A 118 -12.03 17.74 8.79
CA ALA A 118 -12.69 17.96 10.06
C ALA A 118 -13.47 16.70 10.53
N PHE A 119 -14.27 16.12 9.64
CA PHE A 119 -15.07 14.93 9.97
C PHE A 119 -14.21 13.69 10.25
N ILE A 120 -13.17 13.46 9.43
CA ILE A 120 -12.26 12.32 9.59
C ILE A 120 -11.45 12.48 10.87
N LYS A 121 -10.90 13.67 11.14
CA LYS A 121 -10.10 13.96 12.32
C LYS A 121 -10.82 13.62 13.61
N ASP A 122 -12.04 14.10 13.76
CA ASP A 122 -12.82 13.91 14.97
C ASP A 122 -13.15 12.42 15.19
N ASN A 123 -13.58 11.73 14.14
CA ASN A 123 -13.90 10.31 14.21
C ASN A 123 -12.66 9.43 14.42
N CYS A 124 -11.56 9.69 13.72
CA CYS A 124 -10.32 8.94 13.88
C CYS A 124 -9.67 9.17 15.24
N THR A 125 -9.79 10.38 15.81
CA THR A 125 -9.34 10.66 17.19
C THR A 125 -10.13 9.81 18.19
N ARG A 126 -11.46 9.77 18.06
CA ARG A 126 -12.32 8.94 18.90
C ARG A 126 -12.00 7.44 18.75
N LEU A 127 -11.96 6.93 17.51
CA LEU A 127 -11.67 5.52 17.24
C LEU A 127 -10.28 5.10 17.74
N THR A 128 -9.28 5.96 17.60
CA THR A 128 -7.93 5.71 18.15
C THR A 128 -7.95 5.61 19.66
N ASN A 129 -8.62 6.55 20.35
CA ASN A 129 -8.72 6.52 21.80
C ASN A 129 -9.48 5.28 22.30
N ASP A 130 -10.58 4.92 21.62
CA ASP A 130 -11.36 3.70 21.93
C ASP A 130 -10.49 2.45 21.73
N TYR A 131 -9.74 2.38 20.62
CA TYR A 131 -8.84 1.28 20.31
C TYR A 131 -7.72 1.10 21.34
N MET A 132 -7.16 2.21 21.83
CA MET A 132 -6.09 2.22 22.83
C MET A 132 -6.61 2.08 24.28
N GLY A 133 -7.93 2.04 24.47
CA GLY A 133 -8.60 1.87 25.77
C GLY A 133 -8.64 3.13 26.64
N ASN A 134 -7.70 4.07 26.47
CA ASN A 134 -7.78 5.44 26.99
C ASN A 134 -6.79 6.38 26.26
N PRO A 135 -6.97 7.71 26.36
CA PRO A 135 -6.08 8.69 25.71
C PRO A 135 -4.62 8.65 26.19
N ASP A 136 -4.36 8.29 27.44
CA ASP A 136 -3.01 8.24 28.01
C ASP A 136 -2.20 7.07 27.43
N GLY A 137 -2.87 5.95 27.15
CA GLY A 137 -2.31 4.79 26.48
C GLY A 137 -1.80 5.13 25.09
N PHE A 138 -2.53 5.96 24.33
CA PHE A 138 -2.05 6.45 23.04
C PHE A 138 -0.83 7.38 23.20
N ARG A 139 -0.88 8.34 24.12
CA ARG A 139 0.24 9.27 24.37
C ARG A 139 1.53 8.56 24.74
N ALA A 140 1.45 7.51 25.56
CA ALA A 140 2.61 6.72 25.97
C ALA A 140 3.35 6.06 24.80
N THR A 141 2.67 5.81 23.67
CA THR A 141 3.29 5.20 22.48
C THR A 141 4.15 6.15 21.67
N THR A 142 4.04 7.47 21.85
CA THR A 142 4.64 8.51 21.00
C THR A 142 4.24 8.47 19.52
N LEU A 143 3.34 7.58 19.12
CA LEU A 143 2.82 7.50 17.77
C LEU A 143 1.89 8.68 17.49
N THR A 144 1.75 9.01 16.21
CA THR A 144 0.85 10.03 15.71
C THR A 144 -0.29 9.40 14.93
N LEU A 145 -1.48 9.99 15.06
CA LEU A 145 -2.63 9.65 14.24
C LEU A 145 -2.40 10.20 12.82
N SER A 146 -2.58 9.36 11.82
CA SER A 146 -2.46 9.67 10.40
C SER A 146 -3.65 9.11 9.64
N TYR A 147 -4.23 9.94 8.77
CA TYR A 147 -5.34 9.59 7.90
C TYR A 147 -5.24 10.43 6.62
N ASN A 148 -5.92 10.00 5.56
CA ASN A 148 -5.99 10.73 4.30
C ASN A 148 -7.45 11.12 4.01
N THR A 149 -7.63 12.17 3.21
CA THR A 149 -8.93 12.49 2.59
C THR A 149 -9.12 11.67 1.31
N ILE A 150 -10.36 11.62 0.80
CA ILE A 150 -10.70 10.94 -0.45
C ILE A 150 -10.65 11.94 -1.61
N THR A 151 -9.81 11.65 -2.59
CA THR A 151 -9.70 12.46 -3.81
C THR A 151 -10.94 12.29 -4.70
N LEU A 152 -11.21 13.27 -5.59
CA LEU A 152 -12.31 13.17 -6.56
C LEU A 152 -12.23 11.90 -7.44
N PRO A 153 -11.06 11.50 -8.01
CA PRO A 153 -10.94 10.24 -8.74
C PRO A 153 -11.34 9.02 -7.90
N SER A 154 -10.82 8.89 -6.68
CA SER A 154 -11.15 7.77 -5.80
C SER A 154 -12.64 7.77 -5.40
N TRP A 155 -13.22 8.94 -5.12
CA TRP A 155 -14.66 9.06 -4.86
C TRP A 155 -15.50 8.67 -6.08
N THR A 156 -15.14 9.12 -7.27
CA THR A 156 -15.85 8.74 -8.51
C THR A 156 -15.75 7.23 -8.73
N ALA A 157 -14.58 6.67 -8.41
CA ALA A 157 -14.33 5.25 -8.57
C ALA A 157 -15.04 4.35 -7.56
N GLY A 158 -15.51 4.90 -6.44
CA GLY A 158 -16.36 4.21 -5.47
C GLY A 158 -15.83 4.18 -4.05
N SER A 159 -14.64 4.71 -3.78
CA SER A 159 -14.07 4.82 -2.43
C SER A 159 -14.92 5.75 -1.56
N ARG A 160 -15.39 5.26 -0.41
CA ARG A 160 -16.23 6.03 0.54
C ARG A 160 -15.73 6.01 1.98
N GLN A 161 -14.66 5.28 2.25
CA GLN A 161 -14.10 5.07 3.57
C GLN A 161 -12.61 5.41 3.62
N VAL A 162 -12.14 5.80 4.80
CA VAL A 162 -10.72 6.08 5.09
C VAL A 162 -10.26 5.31 6.32
N SER A 163 -8.97 4.98 6.36
CA SER A 163 -8.34 4.29 7.48
C SER A 163 -7.79 5.29 8.50
N CYS A 164 -8.01 5.02 9.78
CA CYS A 164 -7.39 5.73 10.90
C CYS A 164 -6.14 4.96 11.31
N ASN A 165 -4.96 5.51 11.03
CA ASN A 165 -3.69 4.82 11.22
C ASN A 165 -2.89 5.48 12.33
N ILE A 166 -2.12 4.70 13.08
CA ILE A 166 -1.13 5.21 14.02
C ILE A 166 0.26 4.76 13.58
N GLY A 167 1.22 5.69 13.63
CA GLY A 167 2.60 5.37 13.33
C GLY A 167 3.55 6.50 13.68
N SER A 168 4.80 6.42 13.23
CA SER A 168 5.81 7.45 13.48
C SER A 168 6.56 7.76 12.19
N THR A 169 6.87 9.04 11.97
CA THR A 169 7.62 9.49 10.79
C THR A 169 9.05 9.89 11.17
N LEU A 170 9.95 9.84 10.20
CA LEU A 170 11.35 10.27 10.36
C LEU A 170 11.55 11.78 10.12
N GLY A 171 10.46 12.53 9.90
CA GLY A 171 10.50 13.98 9.63
C GLY A 171 10.87 14.39 8.20
N ASN A 172 11.26 13.43 7.35
CA ASN A 172 11.63 13.64 5.93
C ASN A 172 10.61 13.04 4.93
N GLY A 173 9.41 12.70 5.41
CA GLY A 173 8.37 12.01 4.62
C GLY A 173 8.46 10.47 4.66
N ALA A 174 9.52 9.91 5.23
CA ALA A 174 9.65 8.47 5.45
C ALA A 174 9.10 8.05 6.83
N TRP A 175 8.82 6.76 6.98
CA TRP A 175 8.25 6.15 8.19
C TRP A 175 9.31 5.44 9.02
N SER A 176 9.11 5.50 10.34
CA SER A 176 9.84 4.64 11.28
C SER A 176 9.37 3.19 11.14
N THR A 177 10.27 2.25 11.41
CA THR A 177 9.91 0.83 11.48
C THR A 177 9.34 0.51 12.86
N LEU A 178 8.10 0.02 12.88
CA LEU A 178 7.43 -0.47 14.06
C LEU A 178 7.56 -2.00 14.15
N VAL A 179 7.63 -2.52 15.38
CA VAL A 179 7.55 -3.95 15.70
C VAL A 179 6.69 -4.12 16.94
N ASN A 180 5.82 -5.13 16.93
CA ASN A 180 4.72 -5.39 17.86
C ASN A 180 3.58 -4.37 17.78
N SER A 181 2.37 -4.79 18.17
CA SER A 181 1.21 -3.90 18.20
C SER A 181 1.39 -2.79 19.25
N ALA A 182 0.85 -1.61 18.97
CA ALA A 182 0.74 -0.48 19.90
C ALA A 182 0.02 -0.84 21.21
N LYS A 183 -0.88 -1.84 21.20
CA LYS A 183 -1.58 -2.32 22.41
C LYS A 183 -0.81 -3.35 23.22
N SER A 184 0.30 -3.86 22.71
CA SER A 184 1.02 -4.98 23.34
C SER A 184 1.79 -4.58 24.60
N GLY A 185 2.07 -3.29 24.80
CA GLY A 185 3.04 -2.80 25.79
C GLY A 185 4.49 -3.15 25.45
N GLN A 186 4.75 -3.75 24.29
CA GLN A 186 6.06 -4.18 23.79
C GLN A 186 6.42 -3.52 22.45
N LEU A 187 5.70 -2.45 22.08
CA LEU A 187 5.95 -1.70 20.86
C LEU A 187 7.42 -1.25 20.81
N LEU A 188 8.04 -1.42 19.65
CA LEU A 188 9.35 -0.87 19.34
C LEU A 188 9.22 0.07 18.15
N ILE A 189 9.87 1.24 18.26
CA ILE A 189 10.02 2.22 17.18
C ILE A 189 11.51 2.27 16.83
N ASN A 190 11.86 1.83 15.62
CA ASN A 190 13.26 1.65 15.18
C ASN A 190 14.09 0.83 16.17
N GLY A 191 13.49 -0.22 16.75
CA GLY A 191 14.14 -1.12 17.70
C GLY A 191 14.27 -0.58 19.13
N GLN A 192 13.73 0.60 19.43
CA GLN A 192 13.72 1.18 20.77
C GLN A 192 12.30 1.24 21.33
N PRO A 193 12.09 0.98 22.64
CA PRO A 193 10.81 1.26 23.28
C PRO A 193 10.42 2.75 23.15
N PRO A 194 9.14 3.08 22.99
CA PRO A 194 8.66 4.45 23.07
C PRO A 194 9.09 5.11 24.38
N VAL A 195 9.45 6.40 24.30
CA VAL A 195 9.73 7.23 25.48
C VAL A 195 8.54 8.18 25.66
N PRO A 196 7.65 7.92 26.64
CA PRO A 196 6.47 8.75 26.84
C PRO A 196 6.84 10.23 27.01
N PRO A 197 6.03 11.16 26.47
CA PRO A 197 6.20 12.57 26.78
C PRO A 197 6.05 12.79 28.28
N PRO A 198 6.74 13.80 28.86
CA PRO A 198 6.54 14.16 30.26
C PRO A 198 5.07 14.43 30.56
N ASP A 199 4.63 14.04 31.76
CA ASP A 199 3.27 14.33 32.21
C ASP A 199 2.98 15.84 32.17
N ILE A 200 1.76 16.19 31.78
CA ILE A 200 1.32 17.59 31.83
C ILE A 200 1.27 18.00 33.31
N PRO A 201 1.99 19.07 33.72
CA PRO A 201 1.98 19.51 35.12
C PRO A 201 0.54 19.77 35.61
N ALA A 202 0.22 19.33 36.83
CA ALA A 202 -1.12 19.44 37.41
C ALA A 202 -1.65 20.89 37.42
N ASP A 203 -0.76 21.87 37.58
CA ASP A 203 -1.10 23.30 37.54
C ASP A 203 -1.70 23.76 36.20
N ARG A 204 -1.44 23.03 35.10
CA ARG A 204 -1.97 23.31 33.77
C ARG A 204 -3.29 22.62 33.48
N LEU A 205 -3.64 21.57 34.23
CA LEU A 205 -4.93 20.87 34.09
C LEU A 205 -6.09 21.67 34.72
N ASN A 206 -5.78 22.55 35.69
CA ASN A 206 -6.76 23.34 36.43
C ASN A 206 -6.69 24.84 36.12
N MET A 207 -5.98 25.25 35.07
CA MET A 207 -5.89 26.66 34.72
C MET A 207 -7.25 27.12 34.14
N PRO A 208 -7.84 28.23 34.63
CA PRO A 208 -9.08 28.75 34.07
C PRO A 208 -8.91 28.99 32.56
N PRO A 209 -9.95 28.75 31.73
CA PRO A 209 -9.89 29.02 30.31
C PRO A 209 -9.36 30.43 30.09
N ILE A 210 -8.33 30.56 29.24
CA ILE A 210 -7.81 31.88 28.88
C ILE A 210 -9.00 32.64 28.26
N PRO A 211 -9.37 33.82 28.78
CA PRO A 211 -10.46 34.58 28.20
C PRO A 211 -10.10 34.84 26.73
N LEU A 212 -10.96 34.38 25.82
CA LEU A 212 -10.83 34.68 24.40
C LEU A 212 -10.92 36.20 24.25
N SER A 213 -9.79 36.85 24.04
CA SER A 213 -9.75 38.28 23.73
C SER A 213 -10.52 38.51 22.44
N THR A 214 -11.67 39.19 22.50
CA THR A 214 -12.46 39.60 21.32
C THR A 214 -11.82 40.77 20.55
N THR A 215 -10.52 41.00 20.73
CA THR A 215 -9.78 42.02 19.99
C THR A 215 -9.61 41.53 18.56
N PRO A 216 -10.12 42.25 17.54
CA PRO A 216 -9.82 41.91 16.16
C PRO A 216 -8.31 41.93 15.98
N ALA A 217 -7.73 40.81 15.54
CA ALA A 217 -6.33 40.79 15.14
C ALA A 217 -6.13 41.85 14.03
N PRO A 218 -5.07 42.67 14.08
CA PRO A 218 -4.76 43.54 12.96
C PRO A 218 -4.61 42.68 11.71
N THR A 219 -5.30 43.08 10.64
CA THR A 219 -5.27 42.43 9.33
C THR A 219 -3.85 42.46 8.79
N GLN A 220 -3.03 41.47 9.16
CA GLN A 220 -1.85 41.14 8.40
C GLN A 220 -2.35 40.41 7.17
N GLN A 221 -2.10 40.98 5.99
CA GLN A 221 -2.22 40.26 4.73
C GLN A 221 -1.59 38.87 4.90
N PRO A 222 -2.23 37.79 4.41
CA PRO A 222 -1.64 36.48 4.48
C PRO A 222 -0.40 36.48 3.57
N THR A 223 0.77 36.65 4.18
CA THR A 223 2.01 36.11 3.62
C THR A 223 1.76 34.61 3.52
N GLN A 224 1.79 34.07 2.29
CA GLN A 224 1.61 32.65 2.03
C GLN A 224 2.59 31.84 2.86
N THR A 225 2.17 31.40 4.05
CA THR A 225 2.76 30.26 4.72
C THR A 225 2.52 29.10 3.79
N GLN A 226 3.60 28.63 3.18
CA GLN A 226 3.64 27.40 2.44
C GLN A 226 3.00 26.34 3.34
N GLN A 227 1.78 25.94 2.97
CA GLN A 227 1.21 24.68 3.42
C GLN A 227 2.28 23.61 3.18
N PRO A 228 2.46 22.62 4.06
CA PRO A 228 3.16 21.43 3.62
C PRO A 228 2.40 20.94 2.38
N THR A 229 3.02 21.11 1.22
CA THR A 229 2.61 20.41 0.01
C THR A 229 2.62 18.96 0.42
N TYR A 230 1.45 18.39 0.69
CA TYR A 230 1.29 16.95 0.76
C TYR A 230 1.74 16.47 -0.60
N THR A 231 2.97 15.96 -0.62
CA THR A 231 3.66 15.54 -1.81
C THR A 231 2.74 14.57 -2.50
N GLN A 232 2.34 14.94 -3.72
CA GLN A 232 1.73 14.06 -4.69
C GLN A 232 2.30 12.65 -4.47
N GLN A 233 1.42 11.68 -4.20
CA GLN A 233 1.82 10.28 -4.27
C GLN A 233 2.60 10.09 -5.58
N PRO A 234 3.73 9.37 -5.57
CA PRO A 234 4.37 8.99 -6.81
C PRO A 234 3.33 8.22 -7.62
N THR A 235 2.99 8.75 -8.80
CA THR A 235 2.26 8.01 -9.82
C THR A 235 3.03 6.72 -10.05
N TYR A 236 2.51 5.58 -9.57
CA TYR A 236 3.07 4.28 -9.89
C TYR A 236 2.88 4.05 -11.39
N THR A 237 3.85 4.48 -12.20
CA THR A 237 4.05 3.85 -13.50
C THR A 237 4.51 2.43 -13.21
N GLN A 238 3.55 1.50 -13.20
CA GLN A 238 3.78 0.06 -13.22
C GLN A 238 4.55 -0.26 -14.50
N GLN A 239 5.87 -0.11 -14.45
CA GLN A 239 6.76 -0.78 -15.37
C GLN A 239 6.83 -2.24 -14.89
N PRO A 240 6.59 -3.25 -15.75
CA PRO A 240 6.65 -4.63 -15.29
C PRO A 240 8.07 -4.96 -14.83
N THR A 241 8.25 -5.14 -13.53
CA THR A 241 9.47 -5.73 -12.99
C THR A 241 9.54 -7.15 -13.52
N ARG A 242 10.46 -7.41 -14.45
CA ARG A 242 10.87 -8.77 -14.82
C ARG A 242 11.35 -9.45 -13.55
N THR A 243 10.57 -10.38 -13.02
CA THR A 243 11.05 -11.31 -12.00
C THR A 243 12.24 -12.05 -12.61
N GLN A 244 13.40 -11.93 -11.98
CA GLN A 244 14.60 -12.63 -12.40
C GLN A 244 14.34 -14.13 -12.31
N GLN A 245 14.60 -14.80 -13.41
CA GLN A 245 14.69 -16.24 -13.55
C GLN A 245 15.76 -16.76 -12.58
N PRO A 246 15.57 -17.90 -11.88
CA PRO A 246 16.63 -18.49 -11.08
C PRO A 246 17.79 -18.87 -12.00
N THR A 247 18.96 -18.24 -11.79
CA THR A 247 20.22 -18.62 -12.42
C THR A 247 20.61 -20.00 -11.90
N GLN A 248 20.48 -21.02 -12.75
CA GLN A 248 21.09 -22.32 -12.46
C GLN A 248 22.61 -22.17 -12.49
N GLN A 249 23.23 -22.43 -11.34
CA GLN A 249 24.66 -22.65 -11.21
C GLN A 249 25.06 -23.87 -12.04
N THR A 250 25.82 -23.66 -13.10
CA THR A 250 26.46 -24.75 -13.85
C THR A 250 27.69 -25.20 -13.08
N THR A 251 27.57 -26.30 -12.34
CA THR A 251 28.71 -27.02 -11.76
C THR A 251 29.55 -27.59 -12.90
N GLN A 252 30.80 -27.15 -13.03
CA GLN A 252 31.77 -27.66 -14.01
C GLN A 252 32.45 -28.94 -13.49
N GLN A 253 32.40 -30.03 -14.26
CA GLN A 253 33.46 -31.05 -14.32
C GLN A 253 33.24 -32.02 -15.50
N PRO A 254 34.26 -32.74 -16.02
CA PRO A 254 35.41 -32.22 -16.75
C PRO A 254 35.46 -32.68 -18.22
N THR A 255 36.32 -32.00 -18.96
CA THR A 255 36.70 -32.11 -20.37
C THR A 255 36.95 -33.53 -20.88
N ARG A 256 36.35 -33.88 -22.03
CA ARG A 256 36.89 -34.90 -22.95
C ARG A 256 37.09 -34.31 -24.34
N THR A 257 38.35 -34.31 -24.75
CA THR A 257 38.87 -33.88 -26.05
C THR A 257 38.57 -34.95 -27.11
N SER A 258 38.02 -34.57 -28.26
CA SER A 258 38.15 -35.37 -29.49
C SER A 258 38.13 -34.48 -30.73
N THR A 259 39.18 -34.61 -31.51
CA THR A 259 39.55 -33.97 -32.78
C THR A 259 38.54 -34.23 -33.91
N PRO A 260 38.47 -33.35 -34.94
CA PRO A 260 37.56 -33.54 -36.09
C PRO A 260 38.19 -34.43 -37.18
N PRO A 261 37.44 -35.31 -37.86
CA PRO A 261 37.92 -35.95 -39.08
C PRO A 261 37.61 -35.10 -40.31
N THR A 262 38.59 -35.07 -41.21
CA THR A 262 38.54 -34.62 -42.61
C THR A 262 37.64 -35.55 -43.43
N SER A 263 36.91 -35.01 -44.41
CA SER A 263 36.30 -35.82 -45.47
C SER A 263 36.55 -35.20 -46.85
N SER A 264 37.11 -36.03 -47.72
CA SER A 264 37.41 -35.80 -49.13
C SER A 264 36.40 -36.61 -49.97
N GLY A 265 35.97 -36.07 -51.11
CA GLY A 265 35.55 -36.86 -52.28
C GLY A 265 34.05 -37.15 -52.46
N ALA A 266 33.51 -36.61 -53.55
CA ALA A 266 32.19 -36.83 -54.20
C ALA A 266 32.02 -38.28 -54.75
N PRO A 267 30.91 -38.74 -55.41
CA PRO A 267 29.91 -37.98 -56.19
C PRO A 267 28.41 -38.41 -56.12
N SER A 268 27.56 -37.58 -56.74
CA SER A 268 26.10 -37.63 -56.85
C SER A 268 25.52 -38.72 -57.76
N PRO A 269 24.21 -39.04 -57.63
CA PRO A 269 23.37 -39.46 -58.77
C PRO A 269 21.97 -38.76 -58.74
N PRO A 270 21.03 -39.00 -59.70
CA PRO A 270 20.70 -38.01 -60.73
C PRO A 270 19.28 -37.41 -60.61
N THR A 271 19.11 -36.31 -61.34
CA THR A 271 17.87 -35.54 -61.52
C THR A 271 16.84 -36.26 -62.39
N SER A 272 15.58 -36.27 -61.96
CA SER A 272 14.42 -36.63 -62.80
C SER A 272 13.58 -35.39 -63.09
N ARG A 273 13.44 -35.08 -64.37
CA ARG A 273 12.77 -33.90 -64.94
C ARG A 273 11.31 -34.23 -65.21
N VAL A 274 10.40 -33.38 -64.76
CA VAL A 274 8.97 -33.38 -65.13
C VAL A 274 8.83 -32.72 -66.52
N SER A 275 8.02 -33.30 -67.40
CA SER A 275 7.53 -32.66 -68.64
C SER A 275 6.00 -32.55 -68.59
N PRO A 276 5.43 -31.52 -69.23
CA PRO A 276 4.24 -31.74 -70.03
C PRO A 276 4.38 -31.19 -71.46
N SER A 277 3.73 -31.92 -72.37
CA SER A 277 3.24 -31.63 -73.74
C SER A 277 4.05 -30.74 -74.67
#